data_AF-C6F2W2-F1
#
_entry.id   AF-C6F2W2-F1
#
_cell.length_a   1.000
_cell.length_b   1.000
_cell.length_c   1.000
_cell.angle_alpha   90.00
_cell.angle_beta   90.00
_cell.angle_gamma   90.00
#
_symmetry.space_group_name_H-M   'P 1'
#
loop_
_entity.id
_entity.type
_entity.pdbx_description
1 polymer ?
#
loop_
_entity_poly.entity_id
_entity_poly.type
_entity_poly.pdbx_seq_one_letter_code
_entity_poly.pdbx_strand_id
1 'polypeptide(L)'
;VVQGWAAIVMGVLSGSIPWWTMMIVHKKSALLQKVDDTLAVFHTHAVAGLLGGALTGLLAEPTLCGLFLAVKNSKGAFYGDGMQFVKQIVGATFIIGWNIVVTSIIMLAIQFFIPLRMPDEELLIGDDAVHGEEAYALWGDGEKYDHTKHG
;
A
#
# COMPACT_ATOMS: atom_id res chain seq x y z
N VAL A 1 -15.53 -10.35 13.36
CA VAL A 1 -16.38 -9.44 14.16
C VAL A 1 -17.49 -8.74 13.37
N VAL A 2 -17.57 -8.92 12.04
CA VAL A 2 -18.64 -8.35 11.20
C VAL A 2 -19.54 -9.46 10.66
N GLN A 3 -20.76 -9.12 10.25
CA GLN A 3 -21.70 -10.05 9.61
C GLN A 3 -21.21 -10.49 8.21
N GLY A 4 -21.69 -11.64 7.73
CA GLY A 4 -21.25 -12.21 6.43
C GLY A 4 -21.51 -11.28 5.24
N TRP A 5 -22.67 -10.63 5.17
CA TRP A 5 -22.98 -9.66 4.13
C TRP A 5 -22.04 -8.45 4.18
N ALA A 6 -21.67 -8.01 5.39
CA ALA A 6 -20.77 -6.89 5.60
C ALA A 6 -19.35 -7.24 5.14
N ALA A 7 -18.91 -8.48 5.39
CA ALA A 7 -17.64 -8.99 4.87
C ALA A 7 -17.58 -8.98 3.33
N ILE A 8 -18.67 -9.34 2.65
CA ILE A 8 -18.76 -9.26 1.19
C ILE A 8 -18.59 -7.81 0.71
N VAL A 9 -19.31 -6.86 1.34
CA VAL A 9 -19.18 -5.43 1.02
C VAL A 9 -17.75 -4.94 1.27
N MET A 10 -17.15 -5.28 2.42
CA MET A 10 -15.76 -4.93 2.73
C MET A 10 -14.79 -5.52 1.71
N GLY A 11 -15.01 -6.74 1.21
CA GLY A 11 -14.19 -7.36 0.18
C GLY A 11 -14.27 -6.62 -1.16
N VAL A 12 -15.48 -6.29 -1.62
CA VAL A 12 -15.69 -5.51 -2.86
C VAL A 12 -15.02 -4.14 -2.76
N LEU A 13 -15.18 -3.45 -1.63
CA LEU A 13 -14.56 -2.14 -1.41
C LEU A 13 -13.03 -2.25 -1.33
N SER A 14 -12.50 -3.27 -0.65
CA SER A 14 -11.05 -3.51 -0.52
C SER A 14 -10.38 -3.88 -1.85
N GLY A 15 -11.12 -4.42 -2.83
CA GLY A 15 -10.60 -4.60 -4.19
C GLY A 15 -10.71 -3.34 -5.05
N SER A 16 -11.89 -2.71 -5.04
CA SER A 16 -12.21 -1.60 -5.96
C SER A 16 -11.55 -0.27 -5.59
N ILE A 17 -11.49 0.08 -4.29
CA ILE A 17 -10.95 1.38 -3.85
C ILE A 17 -9.42 1.43 -4.03
N PRO A 18 -8.62 0.47 -3.54
CA PRO A 18 -7.18 0.46 -3.82
C PRO A 18 -6.84 0.43 -5.30
N TRP A 19 -7.59 -0.33 -6.10
CA TRP A 19 -7.42 -0.33 -7.55
C TRP A 19 -7.67 1.07 -8.14
N TRP A 20 -8.75 1.73 -7.72
CA TRP A 20 -9.09 3.07 -8.18
C TRP A 20 -8.06 4.12 -7.74
N THR A 21 -7.56 4.05 -6.49
CA THR A 21 -6.53 4.98 -6.03
C THR A 21 -5.22 4.78 -6.78
N MET A 22 -4.83 3.54 -7.05
CA MET A 22 -3.64 3.20 -7.81
C MET A 22 -3.76 3.61 -9.30
N MET A 23 -4.88 3.29 -9.96
CA MET A 23 -4.98 3.46 -11.41
C MET A 23 -5.42 4.85 -11.84
N ILE A 24 -6.20 5.54 -11.01
CA ILE A 24 -6.81 6.83 -11.37
C ILE A 24 -6.23 7.96 -10.52
N VAL A 25 -6.29 7.84 -9.20
CA VAL A 25 -5.88 8.95 -8.30
C VAL A 25 -4.39 9.19 -8.37
N HIS A 26 -3.58 8.13 -8.33
CA HIS A 26 -2.12 8.23 -8.40
C HIS A 26 -1.67 8.94 -9.68
N LYS A 27 -2.27 8.61 -10.84
CA LYS A 27 -1.95 9.24 -12.14
C LYS A 27 -2.37 10.71 -12.26
N LYS A 28 -3.39 11.13 -11.50
CA LYS A 28 -3.92 12.51 -11.55
C LYS A 28 -3.34 13.42 -10.46
N SER A 29 -2.72 12.85 -9.43
CA SER A 29 -2.19 13.61 -8.30
C SER A 29 -0.71 13.92 -8.49
N ALA A 30 -0.38 15.21 -8.62
CA ALA A 30 1.00 15.66 -8.72
C ALA A 30 1.84 15.30 -7.48
N LEU A 31 1.22 15.10 -6.32
CA LEU A 31 1.90 14.65 -5.10
C LEU A 31 2.22 13.16 -5.18
N LEU A 32 1.24 12.33 -5.56
CA LEU A 32 1.44 10.88 -5.61
C LEU A 32 2.40 10.47 -6.74
N GLN A 33 2.45 11.23 -7.83
CA GLN A 33 3.45 11.03 -8.89
C GLN A 33 4.90 11.25 -8.44
N LYS A 34 5.13 11.88 -7.28
CA LYS A 34 6.48 11.99 -6.69
C LYS A 34 6.85 10.79 -5.83
N VAL A 35 5.91 9.88 -5.59
CA VAL A 35 6.11 8.70 -4.76
C VAL A 35 6.36 7.51 -5.69
N ASP A 36 7.61 7.05 -5.71
CA ASP A 36 8.02 5.85 -6.43
C ASP A 36 7.63 4.59 -5.65
N ASP A 37 6.38 4.17 -5.83
CA ASP A 37 5.77 3.00 -5.18
C ASP A 37 5.67 1.83 -6.17
N THR A 38 6.82 1.19 -6.42
CA THR A 38 7.00 0.16 -7.46
C THR A 38 6.02 -1.02 -7.36
N LEU A 39 5.69 -1.44 -6.13
CA LEU A 39 4.78 -2.57 -5.87
C LEU A 39 3.36 -2.11 -5.47
N ALA A 40 3.05 -0.81 -5.59
CA ALA A 40 1.78 -0.22 -5.18
C ALA A 40 1.41 -0.53 -3.71
N VAL A 41 2.40 -0.62 -2.82
CA VAL A 41 2.23 -0.96 -1.40
C VAL A 41 1.35 0.07 -0.69
N PHE A 42 1.51 1.36 -1.01
CA PHE A 42 0.70 2.42 -0.41
C PHE A 42 -0.79 2.20 -0.65
N HIS A 43 -1.18 1.87 -1.88
CA HIS A 43 -2.58 1.67 -2.24
C HIS A 43 -3.12 0.36 -1.69
N THR A 44 -2.39 -0.73 -1.91
CA THR A 44 -2.84 -2.09 -1.56
C THR A 44 -2.79 -2.37 -0.06
N HIS A 45 -1.96 -1.67 0.71
CA HIS A 45 -1.81 -1.87 2.15
C HIS A 45 -2.30 -0.66 2.95
N ALA A 46 -1.79 0.55 2.70
CA ALA A 46 -2.13 1.71 3.54
C ALA A 46 -3.59 2.17 3.30
N VAL A 47 -4.00 2.36 2.05
CA VAL A 47 -5.38 2.73 1.71
C VAL A 47 -6.35 1.61 2.07
N ALA A 48 -6.05 0.37 1.67
CA ALA A 48 -6.89 -0.79 2.01
C ALA A 48 -7.01 -1.02 3.52
N GLY A 49 -5.92 -0.87 4.26
CA GLY A 49 -5.87 -1.02 5.72
C GLY A 49 -6.68 0.06 6.44
N LEU A 50 -6.56 1.33 6.01
CA LEU A 50 -7.37 2.42 6.55
C LEU A 50 -8.86 2.20 6.27
N LEU A 51 -9.21 1.79 5.05
CA LEU A 51 -10.57 1.45 4.65
C LEU A 51 -11.13 0.31 5.51
N GLY A 52 -10.39 -0.79 5.66
CA GLY A 52 -10.79 -1.93 6.49
C GLY A 52 -10.97 -1.55 7.96
N GLY A 53 -10.06 -0.72 8.50
CA GLY A 53 -10.15 -0.17 9.85
C GLY A 53 -11.39 0.69 10.03
N ALA A 54 -11.64 1.62 9.12
CA ALA A 54 -12.83 2.49 9.12
C ALA A 54 -14.13 1.68 9.03
N LEU A 55 -14.22 0.73 8.10
CA LEU A 55 -15.37 -0.14 7.94
C LEU A 55 -15.60 -1.03 9.16
N THR A 56 -14.55 -1.51 9.82
CA THR A 56 -14.67 -2.20 11.12
C THR A 56 -15.27 -1.26 12.18
N GLY A 57 -14.82 -0.01 12.21
CA GLY A 57 -15.36 1.04 13.06
C GLY A 57 -16.86 1.31 12.88
N LEU A 58 -17.38 1.08 11.67
CA LEU A 58 -18.79 1.24 11.34
C LEU A 58 -19.61 -0.04 11.57
N LEU A 59 -19.07 -1.19 11.17
CA LEU A 59 -19.81 -2.46 10.96
C LEU A 59 -19.54 -3.54 12.01
N ALA A 60 -18.68 -3.29 13.02
CA ALA A 60 -18.41 -4.26 14.08
C ALA A 60 -19.71 -4.64 14.82
N GLU A 61 -20.14 -5.90 14.70
CA GLU A 61 -21.43 -6.34 15.22
C GLU A 61 -21.29 -6.73 16.71
N PRO A 62 -22.18 -6.23 17.60
CA PRO A 62 -22.02 -6.39 19.05
C PRO A 62 -21.94 -7.84 19.52
N THR A 63 -22.77 -8.74 18.98
CA THR A 63 -22.83 -10.15 19.39
C THR A 63 -21.54 -10.87 19.03
N LEU A 64 -21.07 -10.72 17.78
CA LEU A 64 -19.80 -11.26 17.31
C LEU A 64 -18.62 -10.65 18.07
N CYS A 65 -18.65 -9.36 18.38
CA CYS A 65 -17.63 -8.74 19.22
C CYS A 65 -17.60 -9.36 20.62
N GLY A 66 -18.76 -9.62 21.23
CA GLY A 66 -18.86 -10.26 22.55
C GLY A 66 -18.32 -11.70 22.57
N LEU A 67 -18.45 -12.42 21.46
CA LEU A 67 -17.97 -13.79 21.28
C LEU A 67 -16.44 -13.87 21.05
N PHE A 68 -15.88 -12.95 20.26
CA PHE A 68 -14.50 -13.06 19.75
C PHE A 68 -13.51 -12.06 20.34
N LEU A 69 -13.95 -10.97 20.97
CA LEU A 69 -13.05 -9.94 21.51
C LEU A 69 -12.95 -9.98 23.03
N ALA A 70 -11.74 -9.71 23.54
CA ALA A 70 -11.51 -9.51 24.98
C ALA A 70 -12.19 -8.23 25.50
N VAL A 71 -12.24 -7.19 24.67
CA VAL A 71 -12.86 -5.90 25.01
C VAL A 71 -14.38 -6.00 24.91
N LYS A 72 -15.04 -6.00 26.06
CA LYS A 72 -16.50 -6.07 26.17
C LYS A 72 -17.18 -4.80 25.68
N ASN A 73 -18.44 -4.94 25.25
CA ASN A 73 -19.28 -3.85 24.73
C ASN A 73 -18.72 -3.13 23.49
N SER A 74 -17.81 -3.76 22.75
CA SER A 74 -17.33 -3.25 21.47
C SER A 74 -18.43 -3.36 20.41
N LYS A 75 -18.70 -2.27 19.71
CA LYS A 75 -19.69 -2.22 18.63
C LYS A 75 -19.39 -1.07 17.67
N GLY A 76 -19.72 -1.25 16.40
CA GLY A 76 -19.53 -0.26 15.37
C GLY A 76 -20.58 0.87 15.44
N ALA A 77 -20.29 1.97 14.75
CA ALA A 77 -21.14 3.16 14.71
C ALA A 77 -22.59 2.86 14.31
N PHE A 78 -22.81 1.91 13.38
CA PHE A 78 -24.15 1.55 12.92
C PHE A 78 -24.97 0.77 13.95
N TYR A 79 -24.36 0.36 15.07
CA TYR A 79 -25.01 -0.32 16.19
C TYR A 79 -25.21 0.62 17.40
N GLY A 80 -25.12 1.94 17.19
CA GLY A 80 -25.52 2.95 18.17
C GLY A 80 -24.38 3.53 19.03
N ASP A 81 -23.12 3.32 18.67
CA ASP A 81 -21.98 3.98 19.31
C ASP A 81 -20.83 4.23 18.31
N GLY A 82 -20.53 5.50 18.04
CA GLY A 82 -19.48 5.92 17.12
C GLY A 82 -18.05 5.81 17.68
N MET A 83 -17.89 5.48 18.97
CA MET A 83 -16.59 5.42 19.63
C MET A 83 -15.64 4.42 18.97
N GLN A 84 -16.16 3.30 18.45
CA GLN A 84 -15.31 2.34 17.75
C GLN A 84 -14.72 2.93 16.47
N PHE A 85 -15.48 3.70 15.70
CA PHE A 85 -14.94 4.39 14.52
C PHE A 85 -13.81 5.35 14.88
N VAL A 86 -13.99 6.14 15.94
CA VAL A 86 -12.95 7.06 16.44
C VAL A 86 -11.69 6.29 16.86
N LYS A 87 -11.83 5.18 17.60
CA LYS A 87 -10.70 4.33 17.99
C LYS A 87 -9.92 3.81 16.76
N GLN A 88 -10.61 3.39 15.71
CA GLN A 88 -9.98 2.90 14.49
C GLN A 88 -9.19 4.01 13.78
N ILE A 89 -9.74 5.23 13.71
CA ILE A 89 -9.05 6.38 13.12
C ILE A 89 -7.84 6.78 13.97
N VAL A 90 -7.97 6.88 15.29
CA VAL A 90 -6.87 7.21 16.19
C VAL A 90 -5.75 6.17 16.07
N GLY A 91 -6.08 4.88 16.06
CA GLY A 91 -5.12 3.80 15.85
C GLY A 91 -4.41 3.90 14.50
N ALA A 92 -5.15 4.16 13.43
CA ALA A 92 -4.59 4.33 12.10
C ALA A 92 -3.63 5.54 12.03
N THR A 93 -4.03 6.70 12.56
CA THR A 93 -3.19 7.90 12.60
C THR A 93 -1.93 7.69 13.43
N PHE A 94 -2.02 6.99 14.56
CA PHE A 94 -0.85 6.61 15.34
C PHE A 94 0.11 5.74 14.53
N ILE A 95 -0.39 4.69 13.88
CA ILE A 95 0.44 3.79 13.05
C ILE A 95 1.10 4.56 11.91
N ILE A 96 0.36 5.44 11.22
CA ILE A 96 0.87 6.28 10.14
C ILE A 96 1.99 7.20 10.65
N GLY A 97 1.73 7.95 11.73
CA GLY A 97 2.71 8.86 12.30
C GLY A 97 3.97 8.14 12.79
N TRP A 98 3.79 7.01 13.47
CA TRP A 98 4.90 6.18 13.95
C TRP A 98 5.77 5.68 12.81
N ASN A 99 5.16 5.13 11.75
CA ASN A 99 5.91 4.63 10.59
C ASN A 99 6.62 5.76 9.83
N ILE A 100 5.98 6.92 9.65
CA ILE A 100 6.65 8.07 9.03
C ILE A 100 7.88 8.47 9.85
N VAL A 101 7.74 8.65 11.16
CA VAL A 101 8.85 9.11 12.01
C VAL A 101 9.97 8.08 12.08
N VAL A 102 9.65 6.83 12.45
CA VAL A 102 10.66 5.81 12.73
C VAL A 102 11.33 5.33 11.44
N THR A 103 10.57 5.08 10.37
CA THR A 103 11.17 4.65 9.10
C THR A 103 12.04 5.75 8.52
N SER A 104 11.63 7.03 8.57
CA SER A 104 12.49 8.12 8.11
C SER A 104 13.78 8.22 8.93
N ILE A 105 13.73 8.07 10.26
CA ILE A 105 14.95 8.07 11.09
C ILE A 105 15.89 6.93 10.68
N ILE A 106 15.36 5.71 10.51
CA ILE A 106 16.17 4.54 10.11
C ILE A 106 16.80 4.76 8.73
N MET A 107 16.01 5.20 7.75
CA MET A 107 16.49 5.46 6.39
C MET A 107 17.58 6.55 6.38
N LEU A 108 17.35 7.69 7.05
CA LEU A 108 18.33 8.76 7.14
C LEU A 108 19.60 8.32 7.89
N ALA A 109 19.47 7.45 8.90
CA ALA A 109 20.62 6.88 9.59
C ALA A 109 21.47 5.98 8.67
N ILE A 110 20.82 5.12 7.87
CA ILE A 110 21.50 4.26 6.89
C ILE A 110 22.17 5.10 5.79
N GLN A 111 21.54 6.21 5.39
CA GLN A 111 22.05 7.11 4.35
C GLN A 111 23.45 7.67 4.66
N PHE A 112 23.84 7.76 5.94
CA PHE A 112 25.19 8.19 6.31
C PHE A 112 26.28 7.19 5.93
N PHE A 113 25.94 5.93 5.71
CA PHE A 113 26.89 4.86 5.40
C PHE A 113 26.82 4.42 3.94
N ILE A 114 25.62 4.33 3.38
CA ILE A 114 25.39 3.85 2.01
C ILE A 114 24.24 4.63 1.34
N PRO A 115 24.30 4.88 0.02
CA PRO A 115 23.19 5.49 -0.69
C PRO A 115 21.96 4.57 -0.66
N LEU A 116 20.78 5.13 -0.36
CA LEU A 116 19.52 4.38 -0.30
C LEU A 116 18.90 4.08 -1.67
N ARG A 117 19.28 4.85 -2.69
CA ARG A 117 18.78 4.75 -4.06
C ARG A 117 19.94 4.87 -5.02
N MET A 118 19.91 4.01 -6.02
CA MET A 118 20.82 4.01 -7.16
C MET A 118 20.72 5.34 -7.95
N PRO A 119 21.81 5.81 -8.59
CA PRO A 119 21.75 6.96 -9.48
C PRO A 119 20.72 6.75 -10.60
N ASP A 120 20.08 7.83 -11.05
CA ASP A 120 19.05 7.74 -12.11
C ASP A 120 19.60 7.14 -13.42
N GLU A 121 20.90 7.35 -13.69
CA GLU A 121 21.60 6.80 -14.86
C GLU A 121 21.65 5.27 -14.84
N GLU A 122 21.99 4.68 -13.69
CA GLU A 122 22.04 3.22 -13.49
C GLU A 122 20.63 2.62 -13.41
N LEU A 123 19.67 3.34 -12.82
CA LEU A 123 18.26 2.91 -12.79
C LEU A 123 17.63 2.79 -14.18
N LEU A 124 18.07 3.61 -15.15
CA LEU A 124 17.63 3.53 -16.54
C LEU A 124 18.16 2.29 -17.26
N ILE A 125 19.38 1.85 -16.90
CA ILE A 125 19.99 0.62 -17.43
C ILE A 125 19.34 -0.60 -16.78
N GLY A 126 19.09 -0.54 -15.47
CA GLY A 126 18.41 -1.60 -14.73
C GLY A 126 19.35 -2.75 -14.37
N ASP A 127 18.94 -3.98 -14.68
CA ASP A 127 19.58 -5.20 -14.16
C ASP A 127 21.03 -5.36 -14.64
N ASP A 128 21.32 -4.95 -15.88
CA ASP A 128 22.66 -5.00 -16.46
C ASP A 128 23.66 -4.11 -15.69
N ALA A 129 23.22 -2.96 -15.15
CA ALA A 129 24.08 -2.08 -14.36
C ALA A 129 24.48 -2.68 -13.00
N VAL A 130 23.68 -3.60 -12.46
CA VAL A 130 23.86 -4.15 -11.11
C VAL A 130 24.48 -5.54 -11.16
N HIS A 131 23.96 -6.39 -12.05
CA HIS A 131 24.25 -7.81 -12.10
C HIS A 131 25.01 -8.20 -13.38
N GLY A 132 25.13 -7.30 -14.37
CA GLY A 132 25.78 -7.58 -15.66
C GLY A 132 25.02 -8.60 -16.50
N GLU A 133 23.71 -8.74 -16.24
CA GLU A 133 22.82 -9.66 -16.94
C GLU A 133 21.55 -8.94 -17.40
N GLU A 134 21.00 -9.42 -18.51
CA GLU A 134 19.70 -9.00 -19.03
C GLU A 134 18.69 -10.10 -18.69
N ALA A 135 17.64 -9.75 -17.93
CA ALA A 135 16.60 -10.70 -17.52
C ALA A 135 15.94 -11.42 -18.72
N TYR A 136 15.90 -10.76 -19.89
CA TYR A 136 15.44 -11.35 -21.14
C TYR A 136 16.42 -11.05 -22.27
N ALA A 137 17.15 -12.07 -22.74
CA ALA A 137 17.96 -12.00 -23.94
C ALA A 137 17.09 -12.06 -25.22
N LEU A 138 16.31 -11.01 -25.50
CA LEU A 138 15.47 -10.91 -26.72
C LEU A 138 16.29 -10.93 -28.02
N TRP A 139 17.62 -10.81 -27.91
CA TRP A 139 18.58 -10.92 -29.00
C TRP A 139 19.09 -12.36 -29.24
N GLY A 140 18.69 -13.32 -28.38
CA GLY A 140 19.14 -14.72 -28.40
C GLY A 140 18.37 -15.65 -29.32
N ASP A 141 17.16 -15.27 -29.76
CA ASP A 141 16.31 -16.08 -30.66
C ASP A 141 16.49 -15.74 -32.16
N GLY A 142 17.69 -15.26 -32.53
CA GLY A 142 18.19 -15.34 -33.91
C GLY A 142 18.20 -14.06 -34.76
N GLU A 143 17.74 -12.92 -34.26
CA GLU A 143 17.90 -11.64 -34.98
C GLU A 143 19.11 -10.86 -34.42
N LYS A 144 20.13 -10.65 -35.26
CA LYS A 144 21.26 -9.78 -34.94
C LYS A 144 20.78 -8.31 -34.90
N TYR A 145 21.20 -7.58 -33.88
CA TYR A 145 21.01 -6.13 -33.76
C TYR A 145 21.44 -5.41 -35.05
N ASP A 146 20.47 -4.78 -35.72
CA ASP A 146 20.65 -3.98 -36.94
C ASP A 146 20.51 -2.49 -36.60
N HIS A 147 21.67 -1.81 -36.53
CA HIS A 147 21.79 -0.37 -36.28
C HIS A 147 21.10 0.51 -37.35
N THR A 148 20.67 -0.07 -38.48
CA THR A 148 19.96 0.66 -39.54
C THR A 148 18.43 0.63 -39.38
N LYS A 149 17.87 -0.25 -38.53
CA LYS A 149 16.42 -0.36 -38.29
C LYS A 149 15.93 0.27 -36.99
N HIS A 150 16.80 0.37 -35.99
CA HIS A 150 16.39 0.67 -34.60
C HIS A 150 17.16 1.86 -34.00
N GLY A 151 17.41 2.87 -34.83
CA GLY A 151 18.15 4.09 -34.45
C GLY A 151 17.56 4.84 -33.26
#